data_AF-A0A4R0IW13-F1
#
_entry.id   AF-A0A4R0IW13-F1
#
_cell.length_a   1.000
_cell.length_b   1.000
_cell.length_c   1.000
_cell.angle_alpha   90.00
_cell.angle_beta   90.00
_cell.angle_gamma   90.00
#
_symmetry.space_group_name_H-M   'P 1'
#
loop_
_entity.id
_entity.type
_entity.pdbx_description
1 polymer ?
#
loop_
_entity_poly.entity_id
_entity_poly.type
_entity_poly.pdbx_seq_one_letter_code
_entity_poly.pdbx_strand_id
1 'polypeptide(L)'
;MTRRPETPGEPSEVERRLYDALDPAAARPPAPDLFDRVLGSIADDRIRRRRIVRSTATLTLAVLLLTATVLIFTPRTGTGDLLLDWWVLELFTDVLLIGLALWLGPFIKRFGRAYAADVFHDNPQTGKSYIVLTDIVYYLIFTAYILFTVSFQPRETWSIVVTASQAGFEAGRIGGILLIIAVLHGLNIVLMPVLGRLFSLNRKISGRS
;
A
#
# COMPACT_ATOMS: atom_id res chain seq x y z
N MET A 1 42.04 -27.43 16.56
CA MET A 1 41.38 -27.44 15.23
C MET A 1 42.43 -27.14 14.18
N THR A 2 43.06 -28.18 13.66
CA THR A 2 44.17 -28.12 12.69
C THR A 2 43.59 -28.16 11.28
N ARG A 3 43.73 -27.05 10.52
CA ARG A 3 43.47 -27.06 9.07
C ARG A 3 44.48 -28.00 8.41
N ARG A 4 43.97 -29.05 7.75
CA ARG A 4 44.77 -29.88 6.84
C ARG A 4 45.24 -29.00 5.66
N PRO A 5 46.49 -29.16 5.20
CA PRO A 5 46.98 -28.48 4.01
C PRO A 5 46.23 -29.00 2.78
N GLU A 6 45.68 -28.08 1.98
CA GLU A 6 45.04 -28.38 0.71
C GLU A 6 46.10 -28.82 -0.30
N THR A 7 45.97 -30.06 -0.78
CA THR A 7 46.79 -30.65 -1.83
C THR A 7 46.51 -29.94 -3.16
N PRO A 8 47.53 -29.43 -3.87
CA PRO A 8 47.33 -28.71 -5.12
C PRO A 8 46.86 -29.69 -6.21
N GLY A 9 45.58 -29.60 -6.57
CA GLY A 9 44.96 -30.44 -7.60
C GLY A 9 43.61 -31.03 -7.23
N GLU A 10 43.17 -30.94 -5.96
CA GLU A 10 41.82 -31.35 -5.59
C GLU A 10 40.83 -30.20 -5.80
N PRO A 11 39.77 -30.40 -6.60
CA PRO A 11 38.75 -29.37 -6.81
C PRO A 11 38.11 -28.99 -5.47
N SER A 12 37.88 -27.70 -5.28
CA SER A 12 37.29 -27.19 -4.03
C SER A 12 35.95 -27.87 -3.73
N GLU A 13 35.55 -27.94 -2.46
CA GLU A 13 34.29 -28.60 -2.07
C GLU A 13 33.07 -28.03 -2.82
N VAL A 14 33.10 -26.73 -3.14
CA VAL A 14 32.08 -26.06 -3.95
C VAL A 14 32.13 -26.49 -5.41
N GLU A 15 33.32 -26.58 -6.00
CA GLU A 15 33.54 -27.00 -7.39
C GLU A 15 33.15 -28.47 -7.59
N ARG A 16 33.50 -29.34 -6.63
CA ARG A 16 33.07 -30.74 -6.62
C ARG A 16 31.55 -30.86 -6.49
N ARG A 17 30.90 -30.05 -5.64
CA ARG A 17 29.43 -29.98 -5.56
C ARG A 17 28.79 -29.45 -6.85
N LEU A 18 29.45 -28.55 -7.55
CA LEU A 18 29.00 -28.04 -8.86
C LEU A 18 29.11 -29.12 -9.92
N TYR A 19 30.23 -29.84 -10.00
CA TYR A 19 30.42 -30.98 -10.89
C TYR A 19 29.39 -32.09 -10.60
N ASP A 20 29.18 -32.46 -9.33
CA ASP A 20 28.16 -33.44 -8.92
C ASP A 20 26.71 -32.95 -9.16
N ALA A 21 26.50 -31.63 -9.28
CA ALA A 21 25.19 -31.05 -9.58
C ALA A 21 24.93 -30.87 -11.09
N LEU A 22 25.99 -30.75 -11.88
CA LEU A 22 25.95 -30.52 -13.32
C LEU A 22 26.26 -31.77 -14.15
N ASP A 23 26.65 -32.89 -13.50
CA ASP A 23 26.92 -34.16 -14.16
C ASP A 23 25.71 -34.59 -15.02
N PRO A 24 25.84 -34.56 -16.36
CA PRO A 24 24.75 -34.92 -17.28
C PRO A 24 24.36 -36.40 -17.16
N ALA A 25 25.26 -37.25 -16.64
CA ALA A 25 25.01 -38.67 -16.43
C ALA A 25 24.32 -38.96 -15.10
N ALA A 26 24.35 -38.03 -14.15
CA ALA A 26 23.61 -38.12 -12.89
C ALA A 26 22.13 -37.80 -13.14
N ALA A 27 21.37 -38.81 -13.61
CA ALA A 27 19.92 -38.75 -13.66
C ALA A 27 19.37 -38.64 -12.23
N ARG A 28 19.35 -37.41 -11.67
CA ARG A 28 18.62 -37.15 -10.42
C ARG A 28 17.16 -37.43 -10.71
N PRO A 29 16.51 -38.33 -9.98
CA PRO A 29 15.07 -38.48 -10.10
C PRO A 29 14.44 -37.11 -9.83
N PRO A 30 13.49 -36.65 -10.66
CA PRO A 30 12.79 -35.39 -10.40
C PRO A 30 12.29 -35.43 -8.96
N ALA A 31 12.48 -34.31 -8.23
CA ALA A 31 12.02 -34.22 -6.86
C ALA A 31 10.55 -34.68 -6.82
N PRO A 32 10.19 -35.67 -5.98
CA PRO A 32 8.89 -36.33 -6.06
C PRO A 32 7.72 -35.34 -5.86
N ASP A 33 8.00 -34.18 -5.28
CA ASP A 33 7.07 -33.10 -4.98
C ASP A 33 7.10 -31.94 -5.99
N LEU A 34 7.97 -31.96 -7.02
CA LEU A 34 8.11 -30.85 -7.96
C LEU A 34 6.80 -30.56 -8.69
N PHE A 35 6.10 -31.62 -9.11
CA PHE A 35 4.78 -31.52 -9.75
C PHE A 35 3.73 -30.98 -8.77
N ASP A 36 3.71 -31.46 -7.54
CA ASP A 36 2.76 -31.01 -6.50
C ASP A 36 2.97 -29.52 -6.17
N ARG A 37 4.24 -29.08 -6.12
CA ARG A 37 4.60 -27.70 -5.83
C ARG A 37 4.21 -26.75 -6.96
N VAL A 38 4.40 -27.17 -8.21
CA VAL A 38 3.98 -26.42 -9.41
C VAL A 38 2.45 -26.37 -9.52
N LEU A 39 1.77 -27.49 -9.29
CA LEU A 39 0.30 -27.52 -9.27
C LEU A 39 -0.27 -26.64 -8.15
N GLY A 40 0.35 -26.66 -6.98
CA GLY A 40 0.04 -25.76 -5.86
C GLY A 40 0.20 -24.29 -6.21
N SER A 41 1.33 -23.90 -6.84
CA SER A 41 1.56 -22.50 -7.22
C SER A 41 0.56 -22.02 -8.28
N ILE A 42 0.16 -22.87 -9.23
CA ILE A 42 -0.85 -22.54 -10.26
C ILE A 42 -2.23 -22.38 -9.61
N ALA A 43 -2.57 -23.24 -8.65
CA ALA A 43 -3.83 -23.14 -7.91
C ALA A 43 -3.90 -21.84 -7.11
N ASP A 44 -2.82 -21.50 -6.40
CA ASP A 44 -2.71 -20.26 -5.63
C ASP A 44 -2.79 -19.01 -6.51
N ASP A 45 -2.15 -19.03 -7.69
CA ASP A 45 -2.19 -17.89 -8.60
C ASP A 45 -3.60 -17.68 -9.19
N ARG A 46 -4.34 -18.77 -9.48
CA ARG A 46 -5.77 -18.68 -9.87
C ARG A 46 -6.62 -18.07 -8.76
N ILE A 47 -6.42 -18.47 -7.51
CA ILE A 47 -7.17 -17.92 -6.37
C ILE A 47 -6.87 -16.43 -6.21
N ARG A 48 -5.59 -16.03 -6.32
CA ARG A 48 -5.17 -14.63 -6.25
C ARG A 48 -5.77 -13.78 -7.37
N ARG A 49 -5.72 -14.26 -8.62
CA ARG A 49 -6.31 -13.57 -9.77
C ARG A 49 -7.82 -13.38 -9.60
N ARG A 50 -8.53 -14.41 -9.12
CA ARG A 50 -9.97 -14.33 -8.81
C ARG A 50 -10.28 -13.31 -7.73
N ARG A 51 -9.46 -13.19 -6.68
CA ARG A 51 -9.66 -12.17 -5.63
C ARG A 51 -9.49 -10.77 -6.17
N ILE A 52 -8.43 -10.53 -6.96
CA ILE A 52 -8.19 -9.21 -7.57
C ILE A 52 -9.35 -8.84 -8.49
N VAL A 53 -9.73 -9.74 -9.40
CA VAL A 53 -10.84 -9.51 -10.34
C VAL A 53 -12.16 -9.29 -9.59
N ARG A 54 -12.42 -10.05 -8.52
CA ARG A 54 -13.62 -9.84 -7.68
C ARG A 54 -13.59 -8.49 -6.99
N SER A 55 -12.47 -8.07 -6.41
CA SER A 55 -12.37 -6.77 -5.74
C SER A 55 -12.54 -5.60 -6.70
N THR A 56 -11.94 -5.67 -7.89
CA THR A 56 -12.13 -4.66 -8.95
C THR A 56 -13.58 -4.67 -9.42
N ALA A 57 -14.16 -5.85 -9.67
CA ALA A 57 -15.55 -5.96 -10.11
C ALA A 57 -16.54 -5.44 -9.07
N THR A 58 -16.35 -5.73 -7.77
CA THR A 58 -17.20 -5.19 -6.71
C THR A 58 -17.07 -3.69 -6.57
N LEU A 59 -15.87 -3.13 -6.72
CA LEU A 59 -15.69 -1.68 -6.70
C LEU A 59 -16.38 -1.04 -7.90
N THR A 60 -16.13 -1.55 -9.11
CA THR A 60 -16.77 -1.05 -10.33
C THR A 60 -18.29 -1.16 -10.24
N LEU A 61 -18.82 -2.28 -9.74
CA LEU A 61 -20.25 -2.47 -9.54
C LEU A 61 -20.82 -1.50 -8.51
N ALA A 62 -20.13 -1.28 -7.38
CA ALA A 62 -20.55 -0.33 -6.36
C ALA A 62 -20.59 1.09 -6.91
N VAL A 63 -19.58 1.51 -7.68
CA VAL A 63 -19.56 2.82 -8.35
C VAL A 63 -20.71 2.93 -9.34
N LEU A 64 -20.93 1.93 -10.20
CA LEU A 64 -22.02 1.95 -11.16
C LEU A 64 -23.39 2.01 -10.49
N LEU A 65 -23.61 1.24 -9.42
CA LEU A 65 -24.86 1.25 -8.65
C LEU A 65 -25.08 2.60 -7.98
N LEU A 66 -24.02 3.19 -7.40
CA LEU A 66 -24.08 4.50 -6.78
C LEU A 66 -24.42 5.58 -7.82
N THR A 67 -23.75 5.56 -8.99
CA THR A 67 -24.02 6.49 -10.09
C THR A 67 -25.43 6.31 -10.63
N ALA A 68 -25.89 5.07 -10.84
CA ALA A 68 -27.24 4.79 -11.30
C ALA A 68 -28.29 5.28 -10.29
N THR A 69 -28.05 5.07 -8.99
CA THR A 69 -28.90 5.57 -7.91
C THR A 69 -29.00 7.10 -7.99
N VAL A 70 -27.88 7.79 -8.08
CA VAL A 70 -27.87 9.26 -8.24
C VAL A 70 -28.68 9.68 -9.47
N LEU A 71 -28.46 9.06 -10.63
CA LEU A 71 -29.16 9.40 -11.87
C LEU A 71 -30.67 9.09 -11.86
N ILE A 72 -31.10 8.07 -11.10
CA ILE A 72 -32.52 7.69 -10.96
C ILE A 72 -33.24 8.65 -10.01
N PHE A 73 -32.60 8.99 -8.89
CA PHE A 73 -33.22 9.81 -7.85
C PHE A 73 -33.07 11.33 -8.09
N THR A 74 -32.27 11.75 -9.06
CA THR A 74 -32.15 13.16 -9.45
C THR A 74 -33.37 13.58 -10.28
N PRO A 75 -34.21 14.52 -9.79
CA PRO A 75 -35.34 15.04 -10.56
C PRO A 75 -34.84 15.77 -11.82
N ARG A 76 -35.56 15.58 -12.94
CA ARG A 76 -35.25 16.24 -14.22
C ARG A 76 -36.19 17.41 -14.43
N THR A 77 -35.69 18.50 -15.02
CA THR A 77 -36.56 19.58 -15.49
C THR A 77 -37.44 19.10 -16.65
N GLY A 78 -38.55 19.81 -16.89
CA GLY A 78 -39.40 19.59 -18.06
C GLY A 78 -38.67 19.77 -19.41
N THR A 79 -37.49 20.39 -19.44
CA THR A 79 -36.61 20.52 -20.62
C THR A 79 -35.63 19.35 -20.81
N GLY A 80 -35.56 18.42 -19.87
CA GLY A 80 -34.67 17.25 -19.94
C GLY A 80 -33.30 17.46 -19.28
N ASP A 81 -33.05 18.63 -18.68
CA ASP A 81 -31.82 18.88 -17.93
C ASP A 81 -31.85 18.20 -16.56
N LEU A 82 -30.72 17.62 -16.16
CA LEU A 82 -30.53 17.08 -14.82
C LEU A 82 -30.31 18.25 -13.85
N LEU A 83 -31.30 18.53 -12.99
CA LEU A 83 -31.09 19.38 -11.83
C LEU A 83 -30.44 18.56 -10.73
N LEU A 84 -29.15 18.32 -10.89
CA LEU A 84 -28.37 17.64 -9.86
C LEU A 84 -28.07 18.65 -8.75
N ASP A 85 -28.84 18.54 -7.68
CA ASP A 85 -28.64 19.30 -6.45
C ASP A 85 -27.18 19.16 -6.02
N TRP A 86 -26.49 20.27 -5.79
CA TRP A 86 -25.05 20.30 -5.54
C TRP A 86 -24.61 19.33 -4.42
N TRP A 87 -25.41 19.20 -3.34
CA TRP A 87 -25.12 18.31 -2.22
C TRP A 87 -25.07 16.82 -2.62
N VAL A 88 -25.81 16.42 -3.66
CA VAL A 88 -25.80 15.04 -4.18
C VAL A 88 -24.47 14.75 -4.86
N LEU A 89 -23.97 15.70 -5.66
CA LEU A 89 -22.67 15.59 -6.32
C LEU A 89 -21.53 15.53 -5.29
N GLU A 90 -21.60 16.39 -4.27
CA GLU A 90 -20.61 16.45 -3.19
C GLU A 90 -20.57 15.13 -2.42
N LEU A 91 -21.72 14.64 -1.94
CA LEU A 91 -21.82 13.37 -1.20
C LEU A 91 -21.34 12.19 -2.05
N PHE A 92 -21.68 12.17 -3.34
CA PHE A 92 -21.21 11.13 -4.27
C PHE A 92 -19.69 11.16 -4.40
N THR A 93 -19.11 12.34 -4.58
CA THR A 93 -17.66 12.54 -4.73
C THR A 93 -16.93 12.12 -3.47
N ASP A 94 -17.42 12.50 -2.29
CA ASP A 94 -16.83 12.10 -1.00
C ASP A 94 -16.86 10.58 -0.79
N VAL A 95 -18.01 9.95 -1.05
CA VAL A 95 -18.13 8.48 -0.97
C VAL A 95 -17.18 7.80 -1.94
N LEU A 96 -17.03 8.33 -3.16
CA LEU A 96 -16.10 7.81 -4.16
C LEU A 96 -14.64 7.96 -3.70
N LEU A 97 -14.26 9.11 -3.14
CA LEU A 97 -12.92 9.36 -2.61
C LEU A 97 -12.59 8.45 -1.42
N ILE A 98 -13.52 8.29 -0.48
CA ILE A 98 -13.39 7.36 0.65
C ILE A 98 -13.25 5.93 0.14
N GLY A 99 -14.10 5.53 -0.80
CA GLY A 99 -14.05 4.20 -1.42
C GLY A 99 -12.72 3.94 -2.11
N LEU A 100 -12.22 4.92 -2.87
CA LEU A 100 -10.91 4.86 -3.53
C LEU A 100 -9.78 4.75 -2.49
N ALA A 101 -9.85 5.52 -1.40
CA ALA A 101 -8.85 5.48 -0.33
C ALA A 101 -8.78 4.09 0.33
N LEU A 102 -9.94 3.51 0.68
CA LEU A 102 -10.01 2.18 1.27
C LEU A 102 -9.57 1.09 0.28
N TRP A 103 -9.85 1.26 -1.01
CA TRP A 103 -9.46 0.30 -2.05
C TRP A 103 -7.96 0.33 -2.34
N LEU A 104 -7.33 1.50 -2.29
CA LEU A 104 -5.90 1.65 -2.57
C LEU A 104 -5.02 1.18 -1.39
N GLY A 105 -5.52 1.24 -0.15
CA GLY A 105 -4.80 0.80 1.06
C GLY A 105 -4.15 -0.60 0.95
N PRO A 106 -4.88 -1.65 0.55
CA PRO A 106 -4.31 -2.99 0.32
C PRO A 106 -3.19 -3.03 -0.73
N PHE A 107 -3.25 -2.17 -1.76
CA PHE A 107 -2.25 -2.11 -2.83
C PHE A 107 -0.94 -1.51 -2.33
N ILE A 108 -1.02 -0.43 -1.55
CA ILE A 108 0.15 0.19 -0.90
C ILE A 108 0.78 -0.78 0.10
N LYS A 109 -0.02 -1.49 0.90
CA LYS A 109 0.48 -2.56 1.80
C LYS A 109 1.18 -3.70 1.06
N ARG A 110 0.85 -3.94 -0.21
CA ARG A 110 1.49 -4.99 -1.01
C ARG A 110 2.89 -4.55 -1.44
N PHE A 111 3.05 -3.33 -1.94
CA PHE A 111 4.38 -2.81 -2.29
C PHE A 111 5.26 -2.56 -1.07
N GLY A 112 4.68 -2.02 0.00
CA GLY A 112 5.38 -1.83 1.27
C GLY A 112 5.90 -3.15 1.85
N ARG A 113 5.20 -4.27 1.66
CA ARG A 113 5.66 -5.61 2.09
C ARG A 113 6.90 -6.09 1.35
N ALA A 114 6.96 -5.91 0.03
CA ALA A 114 8.14 -6.28 -0.75
C ALA A 114 9.35 -5.45 -0.29
N TYR A 115 9.18 -4.13 -0.20
CA TYR A 115 10.23 -3.22 0.25
C TYR A 115 10.70 -3.52 1.69
N ALA A 116 9.78 -3.75 2.61
CA ALA A 116 10.11 -4.06 4.00
C ALA A 116 10.84 -5.40 4.14
N ALA A 117 10.52 -6.40 3.32
CA ALA A 117 11.24 -7.67 3.30
C ALA A 117 12.70 -7.47 2.86
N ASP A 118 12.95 -6.61 1.86
CA ASP A 118 14.31 -6.33 1.40
C ASP A 118 15.13 -5.54 2.43
N VAL A 119 14.54 -4.48 3.00
CA VAL A 119 15.25 -3.56 3.91
C VAL A 119 15.40 -4.13 5.32
N PHE A 120 14.42 -4.89 5.81
CA PHE A 120 14.38 -5.43 7.18
C PHE A 120 14.47 -6.96 7.20
N HIS A 121 15.19 -7.58 6.26
CA HIS A 121 15.34 -9.03 6.18
C HIS A 121 15.88 -9.65 7.49
N ASP A 122 16.78 -8.95 8.19
CA ASP A 122 17.36 -9.40 9.46
C ASP A 122 16.39 -9.29 10.65
N ASN A 123 15.34 -8.48 10.56
CA ASN A 123 14.37 -8.28 11.64
C ASN A 123 12.94 -8.09 11.10
N PRO A 124 12.24 -9.19 10.78
CA PRO A 124 10.92 -9.15 10.13
C PRO A 124 9.82 -8.52 11.01
N GLN A 125 9.98 -8.49 12.33
CA GLN A 125 9.04 -7.80 13.21
C GLN A 125 9.04 -6.29 12.98
N THR A 126 10.22 -5.69 12.81
CA THR A 126 10.37 -4.26 12.49
C THR A 126 9.75 -3.93 11.13
N GLY A 127 9.95 -4.80 10.13
CA GLY A 127 9.31 -4.66 8.82
C GLY A 127 7.77 -4.69 8.90
N LYS A 128 7.19 -5.57 9.73
CA LYS A 128 5.74 -5.62 9.95
C LYS A 128 5.20 -4.33 10.60
N SER A 129 5.88 -3.83 11.63
CA SER A 129 5.51 -2.56 12.29
C SER A 129 5.64 -1.37 11.35
N TYR A 130 6.68 -1.32 10.53
CA TYR A 130 6.88 -0.27 9.52
C TYR A 130 5.73 -0.18 8.51
N ILE A 131 5.20 -1.32 8.06
CA ILE A 131 4.07 -1.35 7.12
C ILE A 131 2.78 -0.81 7.77
N VAL A 132 2.53 -1.12 9.04
CA VAL A 132 1.39 -0.57 9.78
C VAL A 132 1.56 0.94 9.98
N LEU A 133 2.78 1.38 10.26
CA LEU A 133 3.09 2.78 10.53
C LEU A 133 2.92 3.68 9.30
N THR A 134 3.30 3.17 8.12
CA THR A 134 3.11 3.86 6.83
C THR A 134 1.65 3.87 6.37
N ASP A 135 0.85 2.88 6.77
CA ASP A 135 -0.60 2.84 6.53
C ASP A 135 -1.32 4.00 7.23
N ILE A 136 -0.89 4.37 8.44
CA ILE A 136 -1.43 5.52 9.16
C ILE A 136 -1.17 6.83 8.40
N VAL A 137 0.07 7.04 7.92
CA VAL A 137 0.42 8.23 7.10
C VAL A 137 -0.51 8.33 5.89
N TYR A 138 -0.72 7.20 5.22
CA TYR A 138 -1.57 7.12 4.04
C TYR A 138 -2.99 7.63 4.31
N TYR A 139 -3.66 7.11 5.35
CA TYR A 139 -5.02 7.55 5.67
C TYR A 139 -5.09 9.00 6.15
N LEU A 140 -4.06 9.50 6.85
CA LEU A 140 -4.01 10.89 7.26
C LEU A 140 -3.95 11.84 6.06
N ILE A 141 -3.11 11.55 5.05
CA ILE A 141 -3.02 12.35 3.83
C ILE A 141 -4.33 12.33 3.06
N PHE A 142 -4.94 11.15 2.89
CA PHE A 142 -6.21 11.03 2.16
C PHE A 142 -7.36 11.72 2.88
N THR A 143 -7.44 11.61 4.20
CA THR A 143 -8.46 12.30 4.99
C THR A 143 -8.26 13.81 4.94
N ALA A 144 -7.01 14.29 5.03
CA ALA A 144 -6.70 15.71 4.87
C ALA A 144 -7.11 16.23 3.49
N TYR A 145 -6.83 15.47 2.42
CA TYR A 145 -7.24 15.82 1.07
C TYR A 145 -8.76 15.99 0.96
N ILE A 146 -9.54 15.00 1.44
CA ILE A 146 -11.01 15.07 1.44
C ILE A 146 -11.50 16.31 2.19
N LEU A 147 -10.94 16.59 3.37
CA LEU A 147 -11.31 17.77 4.17
C LEU A 147 -10.94 19.11 3.52
N PHE A 148 -9.95 19.14 2.63
CA PHE A 148 -9.60 20.34 1.86
C PHE A 148 -10.46 20.53 0.61
N THR A 149 -10.98 19.43 0.05
CA THR A 149 -11.80 19.47 -1.16
C THR A 149 -13.28 19.54 -0.87
N VAL A 150 -13.71 19.13 0.33
CA VAL A 150 -15.12 19.19 0.74
C VAL A 150 -15.59 20.65 0.72
N SER A 151 -16.66 20.88 -0.04
CA SER A 151 -17.29 22.18 -0.17
C SER A 151 -18.56 22.22 0.69
N PHE A 152 -18.88 23.40 1.21
CA PHE A 152 -20.10 23.64 1.99
C PHE A 152 -20.87 24.78 1.33
N GLN A 153 -22.07 24.49 0.82
CA GLN A 153 -22.96 25.52 0.30
C GLN A 153 -23.93 25.98 1.40
N PRO A 154 -24.11 27.30 1.60
CA PRO A 154 -25.13 27.80 2.50
C PRO A 154 -26.53 27.47 1.95
N ARG A 155 -27.34 26.74 2.71
CA ARG A 155 -28.79 26.64 2.45
C ARG A 155 -29.49 27.88 3.00
N GLU A 156 -30.51 28.36 2.31
CA GLU A 156 -31.33 29.50 2.76
C GLU A 156 -31.96 29.25 4.16
N THR A 157 -32.12 27.98 4.54
CA THR A 157 -32.63 27.55 5.86
C THR A 157 -31.57 27.38 6.93
N TRP A 158 -30.27 27.57 6.64
CA TRP A 158 -29.20 27.65 7.65
C TRP A 158 -29.23 29.01 8.35
N SER A 159 -30.41 29.35 8.88
CA SER A 159 -30.58 30.54 9.67
C SER A 159 -30.06 30.27 11.09
N ILE A 160 -28.97 30.95 11.45
CA ILE A 160 -28.65 31.50 12.78
C ILE A 160 -27.48 30.85 13.59
N VAL A 161 -27.00 29.62 13.34
CA VAL A 161 -26.02 28.97 14.27
C VAL A 161 -24.64 28.61 13.68
N VAL A 162 -24.52 28.13 12.45
CA VAL A 162 -23.21 27.81 11.83
C VAL A 162 -23.24 28.20 10.35
N THR A 163 -22.30 29.03 9.92
CA THR A 163 -22.19 29.42 8.51
C THR A 163 -21.41 28.36 7.73
N ALA A 164 -21.71 28.21 6.45
CA ALA A 164 -20.93 27.34 5.56
C ALA A 164 -19.44 27.72 5.51
N SER A 165 -19.14 29.02 5.65
CA SER A 165 -17.76 29.50 5.78
C SER A 165 -17.08 29.00 7.06
N GLN A 166 -17.79 28.93 8.18
CA GLN A 166 -17.27 28.42 9.44
C GLN A 166 -17.01 26.91 9.34
N ALA A 167 -17.92 26.15 8.73
CA ALA A 167 -17.73 24.71 8.49
C ALA A 167 -16.51 24.44 7.59
N GLY A 168 -16.38 25.17 6.47
CA GLY A 168 -15.23 25.06 5.58
C GLY A 168 -13.91 25.44 6.27
N PHE A 169 -13.93 26.48 7.10
CA PHE A 169 -12.76 26.87 7.89
C PHE A 169 -12.32 25.79 8.87
N GLU A 170 -13.26 25.22 9.64
CA GLU A 170 -12.94 24.15 10.59
C GLU A 170 -12.53 22.84 9.90
N ALA A 171 -13.17 22.48 8.78
CA ALA A 171 -12.74 21.35 7.95
C ALA A 171 -11.30 21.55 7.47
N GLY A 172 -10.96 22.73 6.96
CA GLY A 172 -9.60 23.08 6.56
C GLY A 172 -8.59 23.03 7.71
N ARG A 173 -8.97 23.46 8.92
CA ARG A 173 -8.11 23.35 10.11
C ARG A 173 -7.83 21.89 10.48
N ILE A 174 -8.85 21.05 10.52
CA ILE A 174 -8.69 19.62 10.80
C ILE A 174 -7.84 18.98 9.70
N GLY A 175 -8.13 19.26 8.43
CA GLY A 175 -7.34 18.77 7.29
C GLY A 175 -5.87 19.18 7.39
N GLY A 176 -5.60 20.44 7.75
CA GLY A 176 -4.25 20.94 7.98
C GLY A 176 -3.51 20.22 9.10
N ILE A 177 -4.16 19.98 10.24
CA ILE A 177 -3.56 19.23 11.36
C ILE A 177 -3.22 17.80 10.93
N LEU A 178 -4.16 17.12 10.26
CA LEU A 178 -3.95 15.75 9.78
C LEU A 178 -2.79 15.69 8.78
N LEU A 179 -2.68 16.66 7.88
CA LEU A 179 -1.58 16.74 6.92
C LEU A 179 -0.24 16.97 7.63
N ILE A 180 -0.18 17.89 8.61
CA ILE A 180 1.03 18.14 9.39
C ILE A 180 1.48 16.88 10.11
N ILE A 181 0.55 16.18 10.78
CA ILE A 181 0.85 14.92 11.47
C ILE A 181 1.36 13.89 10.44
N ALA A 182 0.71 13.77 9.29
CA ALA A 182 1.11 12.83 8.25
C ALA A 182 2.54 13.10 7.74
N VAL A 183 2.87 14.36 7.48
CA VAL A 183 4.19 14.78 6.98
C VAL A 183 5.25 14.54 8.04
N LEU A 184 5.04 15.00 9.27
CA LEU A 184 6.00 14.81 10.37
C LEU A 184 6.23 13.32 10.65
N HIS A 185 5.15 12.55 10.68
CA HIS A 185 5.20 11.11 10.89
C HIS A 185 5.92 10.40 9.74
N GLY A 186 5.54 10.69 8.49
CA GLY A 186 6.18 10.14 7.30
C GLY A 186 7.67 10.47 7.22
N LEU A 187 8.05 11.69 7.59
CA LEU A 187 9.44 12.11 7.66
C LEU A 187 10.20 11.33 8.73
N ASN A 188 9.63 11.16 9.93
CA ASN A 188 10.24 10.40 11.01
C ASN A 188 10.50 8.93 10.61
N ILE A 189 9.55 8.32 9.89
CA ILE A 189 9.67 6.95 9.36
C ILE A 189 10.87 6.82 8.40
N VAL A 190 11.12 7.85 7.57
CA VAL A 190 12.22 7.84 6.59
C VAL A 190 13.56 8.21 7.24
N LEU A 191 13.57 9.15 8.17
CA LEU A 191 14.79 9.66 8.81
C LEU A 191 15.47 8.63 9.71
N MET A 192 14.72 7.90 10.53
CA MET A 192 15.30 6.98 11.51
C MET A 192 16.22 5.90 10.87
N PRO A 193 15.82 5.19 9.79
CA PRO A 193 16.69 4.24 9.11
C PRO A 193 17.92 4.88 8.47
N VAL A 194 17.78 6.09 7.90
CA VAL A 194 18.88 6.80 7.24
C VAL A 194 19.94 7.21 8.25
N LEU A 195 19.53 7.80 9.38
CA LEU A 195 20.44 8.17 10.46
C LEU A 195 21.16 6.95 11.05
N GLY A 196 20.44 5.85 11.25
CA GLY A 196 21.05 4.59 11.72
C GLY A 196 22.14 4.05 10.78
N ARG A 197 21.91 4.11 9.45
CA ARG A 197 22.91 3.72 8.46
C ARG A 197 24.13 4.65 8.45
N LEU A 198 23.92 5.96 8.52
CA LEU A 198 25.00 6.95 8.54
C LEU A 198 25.91 6.78 9.77
N PHE A 199 25.34 6.62 10.96
CA PHE A 199 26.12 6.39 12.18
C PHE A 199 26.86 5.03 12.16
N SER A 200 26.24 3.99 11.60
CA SER A 200 26.91 2.70 11.43
C SER A 200 28.09 2.75 10.46
N LEU A 201 27.98 3.54 9.38
CA LEU A 201 29.06 3.72 8.41
C LEU A 201 30.23 4.49 9.05
N ASN A 202 29.95 5.57 9.78
CA ASN A 202 30.96 6.34 10.48
C ASN A 202 31.77 5.48 11.46
N ARG A 203 31.10 4.62 12.25
CA ARG A 203 31.77 3.72 13.20
C ARG A 203 32.69 2.68 12.53
N LYS A 204 32.35 2.20 11.32
CA LYS A 204 33.21 1.27 10.57
C LYS A 204 34.47 1.95 10.02
N ILE A 205 34.40 3.26 9.75
CA ILE A 205 35.54 4.05 9.28
C ILE A 205 36.46 4.38 10.46
N SER A 206 35.90 4.78 11.61
CA SER A 206 36.68 5.10 12.82
C SER A 206 37.29 3.88 13.53
N GLY A 207 36.74 2.67 13.37
CA GLY A 207 37.28 1.45 13.98
C GLY A 207 38.42 0.77 13.20
N ARG A 208 38.88 1.38 12.10
CA ARG A 208 39.99 0.88 11.26
C ARG A 208 41.31 1.66 11.45
N SER A 209 41.38 2.58 12.42
CA SER A 209 42.62 3.26 12.83
C SER A 209 43.27 2.55 13.99
#